data_AF-A0A937ZU51-F1
#
_entry.id   AF-A0A937ZU51-F1
#
_cell.length_a   1.000
_cell.length_b   1.000
_cell.length_c   1.000
_cell.angle_alpha   90.00
_cell.angle_beta   90.00
_cell.angle_gamma   90.00
#
_symmetry.space_group_name_H-M   'P 1'
#
loop_
_entity.id
_entity.type
_entity.pdbx_description
1 polymer ?
#
loop_
_entity_poly.entity_id
_entity_poly.type
_entity_poly.pdbx_seq_one_letter_code
_entity_poly.pdbx_strand_id
1 'polypeptide(L)'
;MATPELARVIHRPFDSVACGLIPVKRYSATSCGREGFLARFLQVLGLILATVAALPAAAQTPDAQAALADRALGSPDAKLTVVEYASLTCSHCAEFHIGTLPAFKTRWIDTGKVRLVFRDFPLDGPALRGAMLARCAPPDHYFGVLDILFRSQDIWARDPDPARGLGQVARLAGLDDAALAVCFQNTALANGIVARRTAASEHGVRSTPSFVVGGRIVTGALTIEEFAGIIEPLLAGTAAPATAVSGPASPATAPGLAGGGIPQWLWAAAVAVLVALAAGVVFFVFRGRKAG
;
A
#
# COMPACT_ATOMS: atom_id res chain seq x y z
N MET A 1 -9.94 -71.12 19.26
CA MET A 1 -8.53 -70.72 19.51
C MET A 1 -8.52 -69.21 19.76
N ALA A 2 -7.77 -68.61 20.69
CA ALA A 2 -7.26 -69.07 21.98
C ALA A 2 -6.68 -67.85 22.76
N THR A 3 -7.53 -67.16 23.54
CA THR A 3 -7.23 -66.28 24.72
C THR A 3 -6.16 -65.16 24.68
N PRO A 4 -6.46 -63.96 25.22
CA PRO A 4 -5.47 -62.92 25.57
C PRO A 4 -5.08 -62.91 27.07
N GLU A 5 -3.83 -62.52 27.37
CA GLU A 5 -3.23 -62.23 28.71
C GLU A 5 -1.85 -61.55 28.45
N LEU A 6 -1.18 -60.72 29.27
CA LEU A 6 -1.32 -60.07 30.60
C LEU A 6 -0.57 -58.68 30.52
N ALA A 7 -0.23 -57.98 31.61
CA ALA A 7 -1.08 -57.08 32.41
C ALA A 7 -0.23 -56.14 33.32
N ARG A 8 -0.83 -55.03 33.78
CA ARG A 8 -0.51 -54.24 35.01
C ARG A 8 0.97 -53.87 35.33
N VAL A 9 1.28 -52.58 35.21
CA VAL A 9 2.16 -51.85 36.15
C VAL A 9 1.34 -50.65 36.67
N ILE A 10 0.46 -50.84 37.66
CA ILE A 10 0.74 -50.79 39.11
C ILE A 10 1.19 -49.38 39.57
N HIS A 11 0.28 -48.69 40.24
CA HIS A 11 0.57 -47.48 41.03
C HIS A 11 1.65 -47.75 42.09
N ARG A 12 2.46 -46.75 42.40
CA ARG A 12 3.11 -46.65 43.73
C ARG A 12 2.60 -45.39 44.45
N PRO A 13 2.29 -45.47 45.75
CA PRO A 13 1.90 -44.31 46.54
C PRO A 13 3.09 -43.40 46.83
N PHE A 14 2.79 -42.15 47.17
CA PHE A 14 3.72 -41.30 47.93
C PHE A 14 3.76 -41.82 49.37
N ASP A 15 4.93 -42.31 49.80
CA ASP A 15 5.12 -42.75 51.18
C ASP A 15 6.34 -42.10 51.83
N SER A 16 6.09 -41.44 52.95
CA SER A 16 7.02 -41.23 54.08
C SER A 16 8.45 -40.76 53.78
N VAL A 17 8.63 -39.43 53.76
CA VAL A 17 9.95 -38.80 53.94
C VAL A 17 10.44 -39.06 55.37
N ALA A 18 11.38 -40.00 55.53
CA ALA A 18 12.05 -40.23 56.79
C ALA A 18 13.12 -39.16 57.07
N CYS A 19 13.06 -38.51 58.24
CA CYS A 19 14.07 -37.55 58.69
C CYS A 19 15.40 -38.25 59.07
N GLY A 20 16.21 -38.57 58.06
CA GLY A 20 17.58 -39.05 58.25
C GLY A 20 18.51 -37.92 58.71
N LEU A 21 19.09 -38.06 59.89
CA LEU A 21 20.04 -37.10 60.47
C LEU A 21 21.36 -37.05 59.68
N ILE A 22 21.53 -36.02 58.85
CA ILE A 22 22.83 -35.70 58.23
C ILE A 22 23.63 -34.82 59.21
N PRO A 23 24.89 -35.17 59.55
CA PRO A 23 25.68 -34.40 60.51
C PRO A 23 26.03 -33.00 59.99
N VAL A 24 25.70 -31.98 60.78
CA VAL A 24 25.93 -30.57 60.46
C VAL A 24 27.43 -30.23 60.37
N LYS A 25 27.98 -30.30 59.16
CA LYS A 25 29.32 -29.77 58.85
C LYS A 25 29.27 -28.24 59.01
N ARG A 26 29.87 -27.72 60.09
CA ARG A 26 29.90 -26.29 60.42
C ARG A 26 30.39 -25.45 59.24
N TYR A 27 29.50 -24.74 58.55
CA TYR A 27 29.88 -23.63 57.71
C TYR A 27 30.23 -22.44 58.61
N SER A 28 31.50 -22.03 58.58
CA SER A 28 31.94 -20.79 59.23
C SER A 28 31.33 -19.60 58.49
N ALA A 29 30.58 -18.76 59.21
CA ALA A 29 30.00 -17.53 58.68
C ALA A 29 31.12 -16.54 58.34
N THR A 30 31.57 -16.56 57.08
CA THR A 30 32.75 -15.82 56.63
C THR A 30 32.32 -14.67 55.72
N SER A 31 32.36 -13.46 56.27
CA SER A 31 32.31 -12.15 55.56
C SER A 31 31.28 -11.99 54.44
N CYS A 32 30.07 -11.52 54.77
CA CYS A 32 29.22 -10.81 53.79
C CYS A 32 29.80 -9.40 53.56
N GLY A 33 30.78 -9.30 52.66
CA GLY A 33 31.49 -8.05 52.37
C GLY A 33 30.63 -7.04 51.61
N ARG A 34 30.28 -5.93 52.25
CA ARG A 34 29.38 -4.87 51.71
C ARG A 34 29.88 -4.22 50.41
N GLU A 35 31.15 -4.39 50.06
CA GLU A 35 31.83 -3.70 48.96
C GLU A 35 31.71 -4.43 47.61
N GLY A 36 31.43 -5.75 47.62
CA GLY A 36 31.36 -6.55 46.38
C GLY A 36 30.13 -6.28 45.50
N PHE A 37 29.05 -5.73 46.08
CA PHE A 37 27.75 -5.66 45.40
C PHE A 37 27.70 -4.55 44.33
N LEU A 38 28.28 -3.36 44.62
CA LEU A 38 28.30 -2.22 43.69
C LEU A 38 29.15 -2.50 42.45
N ALA A 39 30.33 -3.12 42.62
CA ALA A 39 31.20 -3.49 41.51
C ALA A 39 30.54 -4.52 40.57
N ARG A 40 29.81 -5.50 41.14
CA ARG A 40 29.03 -6.48 40.39
C ARG A 40 27.86 -5.85 39.64
N PHE A 41 27.14 -4.89 40.24
CA PHE A 41 26.06 -4.17 39.57
C PHE A 41 26.56 -3.32 38.39
N LEU A 42 27.68 -2.61 38.55
CA LEU A 42 28.30 -1.81 37.48
C LEU A 42 28.77 -2.68 36.30
N GLN A 43 29.33 -3.87 36.56
CA GLN A 43 29.71 -4.81 35.51
C GLN A 43 28.51 -5.31 34.69
N VAL A 44 27.38 -5.61 35.35
CA VAL A 44 26.14 -6.02 34.65
C VAL A 44 25.52 -4.85 33.89
N LEU A 45 25.51 -3.64 34.46
CA LEU A 45 24.97 -2.45 33.79
C LEU A 45 25.77 -2.08 32.52
N GLY A 46 27.11 -2.20 32.57
CA GLY A 46 27.96 -2.00 31.39
C GLY A 46 27.73 -3.02 30.27
N LEU A 47 27.49 -4.29 30.62
CA LEU A 47 27.12 -5.34 29.66
C LEU A 47 25.74 -5.10 29.02
N ILE A 48 24.79 -4.51 29.76
CA ILE A 48 23.46 -4.15 29.23
C ILE A 48 23.53 -2.92 28.31
N LEU A 49 24.40 -1.94 28.58
CA LEU A 49 24.60 -0.80 27.67
C LEU A 49 25.25 -1.22 26.33
N ALA A 50 26.13 -2.22 26.35
CA ALA A 50 26.88 -2.64 25.16
C ALA A 50 26.03 -3.34 24.08
N THR A 51 24.87 -3.90 24.42
CA THR A 51 24.03 -4.69 23.48
C THR A 51 22.97 -3.88 22.74
N VAL A 52 22.69 -2.63 23.14
CA VAL A 52 21.66 -1.77 22.53
C VAL A 52 22.08 -1.25 21.13
N ALA A 53 23.39 -1.24 20.83
CA ALA A 53 23.95 -0.69 19.60
C ALA A 53 23.70 -1.53 18.32
N ALA A 54 23.04 -2.68 18.43
CA ALA A 54 22.84 -3.64 17.32
C ALA A 54 21.36 -3.97 17.05
N LEU A 55 20.44 -3.03 17.30
CA LEU A 55 19.11 -3.11 16.70
C LEU A 55 19.24 -3.14 15.17
N PRO A 56 18.58 -4.07 14.46
CA PRO A 56 18.50 -3.98 13.01
C PRO A 56 17.84 -2.64 12.64
N ALA A 57 18.28 -2.03 11.54
CA ALA A 57 17.72 -0.76 11.10
C ALA A 57 16.21 -0.92 10.87
N ALA A 58 15.41 -0.44 11.84
CA ALA A 58 13.96 -0.58 11.80
C ALA A 58 13.47 0.02 10.48
N ALA A 59 12.78 -0.78 9.68
CA ALA A 59 12.43 -0.42 8.30
C ALA A 59 11.76 0.95 8.29
N GLN A 60 12.47 1.95 7.78
CA GLN A 60 12.06 3.33 7.94
C GLN A 60 10.88 3.60 7.01
N THR A 61 9.80 4.17 7.54
CA THR A 61 8.66 4.59 6.73
C THR A 61 9.16 5.50 5.61
N PRO A 62 9.00 5.12 4.32
CA PRO A 62 9.50 5.94 3.22
C PRO A 62 8.88 7.34 3.30
N ASP A 63 9.70 8.38 3.18
CA ASP A 63 9.17 9.75 3.17
C ASP A 63 8.09 9.86 2.10
N ALA A 64 6.88 10.24 2.52
CA ALA A 64 5.73 10.26 1.65
C ALA A 64 5.94 11.23 0.48
N GLN A 65 6.64 12.34 0.67
CA GLN A 65 6.87 13.32 -0.40
C GLN A 65 7.86 12.78 -1.47
N ALA A 66 8.96 12.14 -1.05
CA ALA A 66 9.91 11.47 -1.94
C ALA A 66 9.33 10.21 -2.61
N ALA A 67 8.51 9.43 -1.90
CA ALA A 67 7.78 8.29 -2.46
C ALA A 67 6.71 8.75 -3.47
N LEU A 68 6.12 9.92 -3.28
CA LEU A 68 5.24 10.61 -4.23
C LEU A 68 5.98 11.35 -5.35
N ALA A 69 7.31 11.32 -5.42
CA ALA A 69 8.02 11.93 -6.56
C ALA A 69 7.60 11.30 -7.90
N ASP A 70 7.79 12.06 -8.98
CA ASP A 70 7.48 11.61 -10.33
C ASP A 70 8.34 10.40 -10.70
N ARG A 71 7.71 9.44 -11.39
CA ARG A 71 8.37 8.26 -11.94
C ARG A 71 8.14 8.30 -13.45
N ALA A 72 9.23 8.29 -14.21
CA ALA A 72 9.18 8.51 -15.65
C ALA A 72 10.17 7.64 -16.41
N LEU A 73 9.80 7.25 -17.63
CA LEU A 73 10.67 6.65 -18.63
C LEU A 73 11.09 7.71 -19.65
N GLY A 74 12.35 7.68 -20.09
CA GLY A 74 12.91 8.59 -21.10
C GLY A 74 13.67 9.78 -20.53
N SER A 75 14.28 10.55 -21.43
CA SER A 75 15.08 11.73 -21.07
C SER A 75 14.25 12.78 -20.33
N PRO A 76 14.79 13.46 -19.30
CA PRO A 76 14.14 14.63 -18.73
C PRO A 76 13.95 15.77 -19.74
N ASP A 77 14.81 15.85 -20.76
CA ASP A 77 14.87 16.90 -21.79
C ASP A 77 14.03 16.57 -23.05
N ALA A 78 13.19 15.53 -22.99
CA ALA A 78 12.40 15.09 -24.14
C ALA A 78 11.38 16.16 -24.57
N LYS A 79 11.26 16.37 -25.89
CA LYS A 79 10.44 17.46 -26.49
C LYS A 79 8.96 17.40 -26.13
N LEU A 80 8.43 16.21 -25.86
CA LEU A 80 7.04 15.99 -25.47
C LEU A 80 6.98 15.15 -24.19
N THR A 81 6.24 15.62 -23.18
CA THR A 81 5.87 14.78 -22.04
C THR A 81 4.47 14.20 -22.26
N VAL A 82 4.35 12.89 -22.08
CA VAL A 82 3.10 12.14 -21.97
C VAL A 82 2.89 11.79 -20.50
N VAL A 83 1.72 12.05 -19.96
CA VAL A 83 1.37 11.64 -18.58
C VAL A 83 0.27 10.58 -18.64
N GLU A 84 0.60 9.36 -18.25
CA GLU A 84 -0.35 8.25 -18.13
C GLU A 84 -0.98 8.25 -16.74
N TYR A 85 -2.31 8.06 -16.68
CA TYR A 85 -3.08 7.76 -15.48
C TYR A 85 -3.62 6.34 -15.58
N ALA A 86 -3.12 5.44 -14.74
CA ALA A 86 -3.38 4.00 -14.82
C ALA A 86 -3.71 3.38 -13.45
N SER A 87 -4.59 2.37 -13.45
CA SER A 87 -4.86 1.54 -12.27
C SER A 87 -4.17 0.20 -12.41
N LEU A 88 -3.46 -0.22 -11.36
CA LEU A 88 -2.73 -1.49 -11.33
C LEU A 88 -3.64 -2.73 -11.40
N THR A 89 -4.95 -2.56 -11.21
CA THR A 89 -6.00 -3.59 -11.37
C THR A 89 -6.75 -3.53 -12.70
N CYS A 90 -6.50 -2.53 -13.54
CA CYS A 90 -7.21 -2.35 -14.81
C CYS A 90 -6.55 -3.20 -15.92
N SER A 91 -7.34 -4.06 -16.56
CA SER A 91 -6.90 -4.92 -17.68
C SER A 91 -6.39 -4.11 -18.87
N HIS A 92 -7.05 -2.99 -19.21
CA HIS A 92 -6.59 -2.11 -20.30
C HIS A 92 -5.29 -1.35 -19.98
N CYS A 93 -4.94 -1.19 -18.71
CA CYS A 93 -3.63 -0.69 -18.33
C CYS A 93 -2.56 -1.77 -18.51
N ALA A 94 -2.86 -3.02 -18.13
CA ALA A 94 -1.97 -4.15 -18.40
C ALA A 94 -1.78 -4.38 -19.92
N GLU A 95 -2.84 -4.28 -20.72
CA GLU A 95 -2.82 -4.33 -22.18
C GLU A 95 -1.86 -3.29 -22.79
N PHE A 96 -1.95 -2.03 -22.35
CA PHE A 96 -0.98 -1.00 -22.75
C PHE A 96 0.45 -1.35 -22.30
N HIS A 97 0.67 -1.65 -21.02
CA HIS A 97 2.01 -1.91 -20.47
C HIS A 97 2.70 -3.14 -21.05
N ILE A 98 1.93 -4.19 -21.38
CA ILE A 98 2.46 -5.47 -21.89
C ILE A 98 2.58 -5.46 -23.42
N GLY A 99 1.63 -4.85 -24.12
CA GLY A 99 1.53 -4.85 -25.59
C GLY A 99 2.09 -3.59 -26.25
N THR A 100 1.48 -2.42 -26.02
CA THR A 100 1.82 -1.18 -26.74
C THR A 100 3.12 -0.53 -26.23
N LEU A 101 3.36 -0.54 -24.91
CA LEU A 101 4.46 0.19 -24.27
C LEU A 101 5.86 -0.22 -24.77
N PRO A 102 6.20 -1.49 -25.03
CA PRO A 102 7.49 -1.85 -25.64
C PRO A 102 7.74 -1.18 -27.01
N ALA A 103 6.72 -1.10 -27.86
CA ALA A 103 6.80 -0.43 -29.16
C ALA A 103 6.87 1.10 -29.00
N PHE A 104 6.04 1.67 -28.11
CA PHE A 104 6.04 3.09 -27.76
C PHE A 104 7.41 3.54 -27.25
N LYS A 105 8.00 2.75 -26.34
CA LYS A 105 9.32 2.97 -25.76
C LYS A 105 10.39 3.02 -26.85
N THR A 106 10.42 2.02 -27.72
CA THR A 106 11.37 1.92 -28.83
C THR A 106 11.23 3.09 -29.82
N ARG A 107 9.98 3.51 -30.16
CA ARG A 107 9.72 4.53 -31.18
C ARG A 107 10.01 5.96 -30.70
N TRP A 108 9.70 6.30 -29.45
CA TRP A 108 9.78 7.69 -28.95
C TRP A 108 10.54 7.90 -27.63
N ILE A 109 10.56 6.94 -26.71
CA ILE A 109 11.25 7.11 -25.41
C ILE A 109 12.76 6.95 -25.58
N ASP A 110 13.18 5.84 -26.18
CA ASP A 110 14.59 5.49 -26.38
C ASP A 110 15.28 6.39 -27.43
N THR A 111 14.48 7.05 -28.28
CA THR A 111 14.96 8.07 -29.22
C THR A 111 14.97 9.49 -28.61
N GLY A 112 14.68 9.62 -27.31
CA GLY A 112 14.70 10.90 -26.57
C GLY A 112 13.61 11.90 -26.97
N LYS A 113 12.61 11.48 -27.77
CA LYS A 113 11.54 12.36 -28.27
C LYS A 113 10.43 12.57 -27.24
N VAL A 114 10.10 11.52 -26.48
CA VAL A 114 9.01 11.51 -25.50
C VAL A 114 9.50 11.07 -24.12
N ARG A 115 9.04 11.77 -23.09
CA ARG A 115 9.10 11.33 -21.69
C ARG A 115 7.72 10.82 -21.28
N LEU A 116 7.64 9.58 -20.79
CA LEU A 116 6.40 9.00 -20.26
C LEU A 116 6.42 9.07 -18.74
N VAL A 117 5.52 9.84 -18.12
CA VAL A 117 5.34 9.93 -16.66
C VAL A 117 4.16 9.05 -16.26
N PHE A 118 4.38 8.12 -15.33
CA PHE A 118 3.31 7.27 -14.79
C PHE A 118 2.65 7.93 -13.56
N ARG A 119 1.32 7.93 -13.53
CA ARG A 119 0.49 8.37 -12.40
C ARG A 119 -0.46 7.25 -11.97
N ASP A 120 -0.35 6.89 -10.70
CA ASP A 120 -1.23 5.94 -10.06
C ASP A 120 -2.63 6.54 -9.95
N PHE A 121 -3.60 5.94 -10.62
CA PHE A 121 -5.02 6.26 -10.56
C PHE A 121 -5.77 5.03 -10.05
N PRO A 122 -5.63 4.67 -8.75
CA PRO A 122 -6.28 3.48 -8.22
C PRO A 122 -7.81 3.60 -8.30
N LEU A 123 -8.43 2.57 -8.85
CA LEU A 123 -9.90 2.42 -8.91
C LEU A 123 -10.47 1.73 -7.65
N ASP A 124 -9.62 1.02 -6.91
CA ASP A 124 -10.00 0.14 -5.80
C ASP A 124 -8.87 0.02 -4.75
N GLY A 125 -9.15 -0.70 -3.65
CA GLY A 125 -8.21 -0.92 -2.54
C GLY A 125 -6.96 -1.72 -2.91
N PRO A 126 -7.06 -2.87 -3.62
CA PRO A 126 -5.90 -3.59 -4.16
C PRO A 126 -5.00 -2.72 -5.05
N ALA A 127 -5.56 -1.89 -5.94
CA ALA A 127 -4.82 -0.95 -6.78
C ALA A 127 -4.03 0.06 -5.95
N LEU A 128 -4.63 0.60 -4.88
CA LEU A 128 -3.94 1.50 -3.96
C LEU A 128 -2.78 0.80 -3.25
N ARG A 129 -2.95 -0.45 -2.79
CA ARG A 129 -1.86 -1.23 -2.19
C ARG A 129 -0.75 -1.55 -3.20
N GLY A 130 -1.08 -1.89 -4.45
CA GLY A 130 -0.11 -2.05 -5.53
C GLY A 130 0.69 -0.76 -5.80
N ALA A 131 0.02 0.39 -5.81
CA ALA A 131 0.65 1.69 -6.02
C ALA A 131 1.58 2.07 -4.84
N MET A 132 1.15 1.80 -3.60
CA MET A 132 2.00 1.96 -2.41
C MET A 132 3.23 1.06 -2.50
N LEU A 133 3.06 -0.25 -2.79
CA LEU A 133 4.16 -1.19 -2.98
C LEU A 133 5.18 -0.67 -4.01
N ALA A 134 4.71 -0.29 -5.20
CA ALA A 134 5.58 0.25 -6.24
C ALA A 134 6.33 1.50 -5.76
N ARG A 135 5.65 2.44 -5.10
CA ARG A 135 6.26 3.69 -4.59
C ARG A 135 7.21 3.51 -3.41
N CYS A 136 7.08 2.43 -2.64
CA CYS A 136 7.99 2.05 -1.56
C CYS A 136 9.23 1.28 -2.04
N ALA A 137 9.19 0.68 -3.23
CA ALA A 137 10.37 0.08 -3.84
C ALA A 137 11.42 1.15 -4.21
N PRO A 138 12.71 0.80 -4.35
CA PRO A 138 13.74 1.73 -4.83
C PRO A 138 13.32 2.43 -6.12
N PRO A 139 13.61 3.73 -6.32
CA PRO A 139 13.15 4.49 -7.50
C PRO A 139 13.47 3.82 -8.84
N ASP A 140 14.66 3.22 -8.95
CA ASP A 140 15.14 2.55 -10.17
C ASP A 140 14.44 1.21 -10.42
N HIS A 141 13.88 0.58 -9.38
CA HIS A 141 13.09 -0.66 -9.49
C HIS A 141 11.64 -0.38 -9.90
N TYR A 142 11.13 0.85 -9.75
CA TYR A 142 9.71 1.19 -9.88
C TYR A 142 9.03 0.61 -11.14
N PHE A 143 9.63 0.79 -12.31
CA PHE A 143 9.05 0.29 -13.57
C PHE A 143 9.15 -1.24 -13.74
N GLY A 144 10.14 -1.89 -13.12
CA GLY A 144 10.18 -3.35 -13.02
C GLY A 144 9.08 -3.89 -12.12
N VAL A 145 8.79 -3.21 -11.01
CA VAL A 145 7.67 -3.55 -10.12
C VAL A 145 6.32 -3.34 -10.83
N LEU A 146 6.15 -2.25 -11.59
CA LEU A 146 4.95 -2.07 -12.42
C LEU A 146 4.79 -3.18 -13.46
N ASP A 147 5.84 -3.55 -14.20
CA ASP A 147 5.79 -4.62 -15.20
C ASP A 147 5.38 -5.97 -14.59
N ILE A 148 5.98 -6.34 -13.44
CA ILE A 148 5.59 -7.53 -12.68
C ILE A 148 4.12 -7.45 -12.24
N LEU A 149 3.67 -6.32 -11.68
CA LEU A 149 2.28 -6.15 -11.22
C LEU A 149 1.28 -6.25 -12.37
N PHE A 150 1.55 -5.64 -13.53
CA PHE A 150 0.67 -5.75 -14.69
C PHE A 150 0.64 -7.17 -15.26
N ARG A 151 1.79 -7.83 -15.42
CA ARG A 151 1.87 -9.23 -15.91
C ARG A 151 1.24 -10.25 -14.96
N SER A 152 1.15 -9.94 -13.68
CA SER A 152 0.60 -10.84 -12.65
C SER A 152 -0.76 -10.42 -12.10
N GLN A 153 -1.50 -9.50 -12.75
CA GLN A 153 -2.84 -9.07 -12.30
C GLN A 153 -3.76 -10.23 -11.92
N ASP A 154 -3.84 -11.28 -12.75
CA ASP A 154 -4.70 -12.44 -12.50
C ASP A 154 -4.28 -13.27 -11.27
N ILE A 155 -3.06 -13.07 -10.76
CA ILE A 155 -2.48 -13.79 -9.61
C ILE A 155 -2.60 -12.98 -8.30
N TRP A 156 -2.61 -11.64 -8.35
CA TRP A 156 -2.69 -10.80 -7.14
C TRP A 156 -3.93 -9.89 -7.07
N ALA A 157 -4.41 -9.34 -8.19
CA ALA A 157 -5.54 -8.41 -8.21
C ALA A 157 -6.90 -9.14 -8.15
N ARG A 158 -6.94 -10.40 -8.60
CA ARG A 158 -8.15 -11.27 -8.55
C ARG A 158 -8.14 -12.29 -7.40
N ASP A 159 -7.07 -12.33 -6.62
CA ASP A 159 -6.99 -13.23 -5.45
C ASP A 159 -7.93 -12.74 -4.33
N PRO A 160 -8.63 -13.63 -3.59
CA PRO A 160 -9.36 -13.26 -2.38
C PRO A 160 -8.49 -12.60 -1.29
N ASP A 161 -7.18 -12.88 -1.26
CA ASP A 161 -6.17 -12.14 -0.50
C ASP A 161 -5.08 -11.54 -1.42
N PRO A 162 -5.27 -10.31 -1.91
CA PRO A 162 -4.26 -9.60 -2.69
C PRO A 162 -2.94 -9.35 -1.94
N ALA A 163 -2.92 -9.37 -0.59
CA ALA A 163 -1.68 -9.16 0.16
C ALA A 163 -0.70 -10.33 -0.04
N ARG A 164 -1.20 -11.57 -0.17
CA ARG A 164 -0.42 -12.77 -0.51
C ARG A 164 0.31 -12.64 -1.86
N GLY A 165 -0.36 -12.07 -2.86
CA GLY A 165 0.21 -11.79 -4.17
C GLY A 165 1.22 -10.64 -4.13
N LEU A 166 0.82 -9.50 -3.56
CA LEU A 166 1.67 -8.31 -3.42
C LEU A 166 2.95 -8.59 -2.60
N GLY A 167 2.90 -9.48 -1.60
CA GLY A 167 4.08 -9.90 -0.84
C GLY A 167 5.10 -10.72 -1.66
N GLN A 168 4.67 -11.46 -2.68
CA GLN A 168 5.59 -12.11 -3.60
C GLN A 168 6.30 -11.08 -4.49
N VAL A 169 5.55 -10.10 -5.00
CA VAL A 169 6.10 -8.99 -5.80
C VAL A 169 7.04 -8.12 -4.97
N ALA A 170 6.73 -7.86 -3.69
CA ALA A 170 7.60 -7.12 -2.77
C ALA A 170 8.99 -7.76 -2.63
N ARG A 171 9.06 -9.08 -2.42
CA ARG A 171 10.33 -9.80 -2.32
C ARG A 171 11.12 -9.78 -3.63
N LEU A 172 10.44 -9.82 -4.79
CA LEU A 172 11.07 -9.61 -6.11
C LEU A 172 11.57 -8.16 -6.30
N ALA A 173 10.92 -7.18 -5.68
CA ALA A 173 11.32 -5.76 -5.70
C ALA A 173 12.51 -5.42 -4.78
N GLY A 174 12.93 -6.36 -3.92
CA GLY A 174 13.95 -6.15 -2.88
C GLY A 174 13.39 -5.64 -1.54
N LEU A 175 12.08 -5.75 -1.31
CA LEU A 175 11.44 -5.43 -0.04
C LEU A 175 11.16 -6.71 0.76
N ASP A 176 11.57 -6.76 2.02
CA ASP A 176 11.14 -7.81 2.95
C ASP A 176 9.73 -7.56 3.50
N ASP A 177 9.20 -8.54 4.23
CA ASP A 177 7.83 -8.49 4.75
C ASP A 177 7.65 -7.41 5.83
N ALA A 178 8.71 -6.96 6.51
CA ALA A 178 8.67 -5.88 7.50
C ALA A 178 8.67 -4.50 6.82
N ALA A 179 9.51 -4.30 5.80
CA ALA A 179 9.49 -3.12 4.95
C ALA A 179 8.15 -2.98 4.22
N LEU A 180 7.55 -4.08 3.76
CA LEU A 180 6.22 -4.11 3.19
C LEU A 180 5.13 -3.74 4.20
N ALA A 181 5.19 -4.29 5.42
CA ALA A 181 4.24 -3.96 6.48
C ALA A 181 4.29 -2.46 6.86
N VAL A 182 5.49 -1.89 6.95
CA VAL A 182 5.69 -0.45 7.18
C VAL A 182 5.19 0.38 5.99
N CYS A 183 5.47 -0.05 4.75
CA CYS A 183 4.95 0.60 3.55
C CYS A 183 3.42 0.68 3.57
N PHE A 184 2.72 -0.41 3.85
CA PHE A 184 1.25 -0.44 3.91
C PHE A 184 0.66 0.31 5.12
N GLN A 185 1.46 0.62 6.13
CA GLN A 185 1.07 1.51 7.24
C GLN A 185 1.32 3.00 6.95
N ASN A 186 1.94 3.35 5.82
CA ASN A 186 2.21 4.74 5.41
C ASN A 186 0.93 5.45 4.92
N THR A 187 0.13 5.93 5.88
CA THR A 187 -1.12 6.67 5.62
C THR A 187 -0.89 7.96 4.84
N ALA A 188 0.26 8.63 5.00
CA ALA A 188 0.61 9.83 4.25
C ALA A 188 0.81 9.54 2.76
N LEU A 189 1.52 8.45 2.41
CA LEU A 189 1.65 7.97 1.03
C LEU A 189 0.29 7.56 0.45
N ALA A 190 -0.51 6.78 1.20
CA ALA A 190 -1.84 6.36 0.77
C ALA A 190 -2.74 7.56 0.44
N ASN A 191 -2.82 8.53 1.37
CA ASN A 191 -3.61 9.75 1.20
C ASN A 191 -3.10 10.61 0.04
N GLY A 192 -1.78 10.71 -0.17
CA GLY A 192 -1.20 11.46 -1.29
C GLY A 192 -1.49 10.85 -2.67
N ILE A 193 -1.53 9.51 -2.77
CA ILE A 193 -1.96 8.81 -3.98
C ILE A 193 -3.45 9.11 -4.25
N VAL A 194 -4.31 8.94 -3.24
CA VAL A 194 -5.76 9.19 -3.35
C VAL A 194 -6.06 10.65 -3.71
N ALA A 195 -5.38 11.61 -3.07
CA ALA A 195 -5.54 13.04 -3.35
C ALA A 195 -5.18 13.40 -4.80
N ARG A 196 -4.10 12.82 -5.34
CA ARG A 196 -3.72 13.01 -6.76
C ARG A 196 -4.73 12.40 -7.72
N ARG A 197 -5.26 11.21 -7.42
CA ARG A 197 -6.33 10.57 -8.19
C ARG A 197 -7.62 11.39 -8.18
N THR A 198 -7.95 12.05 -7.06
CA THR A 198 -9.08 12.99 -6.98
C THR A 198 -8.82 14.26 -7.79
N ALA A 199 -7.66 14.91 -7.63
CA ALA A 199 -7.30 16.09 -8.41
C ALA A 199 -7.28 15.81 -9.92
N ALA A 200 -6.78 14.65 -10.36
CA ALA A 200 -6.84 14.21 -11.75
C ALA A 200 -8.30 14.02 -12.23
N SER A 201 -9.18 13.50 -11.36
CA SER A 201 -10.62 13.37 -11.65
C SER A 201 -11.30 14.73 -11.86
N GLU A 202 -10.96 15.72 -11.04
CA GLU A 202 -11.46 17.09 -11.16
C GLU A 202 -11.03 17.73 -12.49
N HIS A 203 -9.78 17.50 -12.90
CA HIS A 203 -9.23 17.93 -14.20
C HIS A 203 -9.66 17.06 -15.40
N GLY A 204 -10.61 16.14 -15.23
CA GLY A 204 -11.27 15.43 -16.33
C GLY A 204 -10.80 14.00 -16.60
N VAL A 205 -9.86 13.43 -15.83
CA VAL A 205 -9.47 12.02 -15.94
C VAL A 205 -10.56 11.14 -15.31
N ARG A 206 -11.39 10.49 -16.13
CA ARG A 206 -12.56 9.71 -15.65
C ARG A 206 -12.42 8.19 -15.77
N SER A 207 -11.42 7.68 -16.48
CA SER A 207 -11.19 6.26 -16.72
C SER A 207 -9.68 5.96 -16.85
N THR A 208 -9.32 4.67 -16.88
CA THR A 208 -7.92 4.23 -17.06
C THR A 208 -7.81 3.17 -18.17
N PRO A 209 -6.73 3.18 -18.99
CA PRO A 209 -5.69 4.19 -19.00
C PRO A 209 -6.19 5.50 -19.63
N SER A 210 -5.67 6.63 -19.14
CA SER A 210 -5.87 7.95 -19.73
C SER A 210 -4.52 8.64 -19.91
N PHE A 211 -4.28 9.23 -21.07
CA PHE A 211 -3.03 9.89 -21.43
C PHE A 211 -3.25 11.38 -21.62
N VAL A 212 -2.49 12.22 -20.91
CA VAL A 212 -2.37 13.65 -21.20
C VAL A 212 -1.21 13.84 -22.18
N VAL A 213 -1.53 14.30 -23.38
CA VAL A 213 -0.59 14.50 -24.49
C VAL A 213 -0.83 15.87 -25.11
N GLY A 214 0.17 16.76 -25.12
CA GLY A 214 0.02 18.12 -25.66
C GLY A 214 -1.10 18.95 -24.98
N GLY A 215 -1.37 18.70 -23.69
CA GLY A 215 -2.47 19.32 -22.95
C GLY A 215 -3.87 18.74 -23.21
N ARG A 216 -3.97 17.68 -24.01
CA ARG A 216 -5.24 16.99 -24.35
C ARG A 216 -5.33 15.66 -23.58
N ILE A 217 -6.48 15.35 -23.00
CA ILE A 217 -6.76 14.01 -22.46
C ILE A 217 -7.22 13.11 -23.61
N VAL A 218 -6.63 11.92 -23.71
CA VAL A 218 -7.02 10.83 -24.62
C VAL A 218 -7.19 9.56 -23.78
N THR A 219 -8.23 8.77 -24.04
CA THR A 219 -8.69 7.69 -23.14
C THR A 219 -8.74 6.33 -23.82
N GLY A 220 -8.35 5.27 -23.11
CA GLY A 220 -8.38 3.88 -23.60
C GLY A 220 -7.00 3.31 -23.91
N ALA A 221 -6.91 1.98 -24.06
CA ALA A 221 -5.68 1.30 -24.45
C ALA A 221 -5.40 1.52 -25.95
N LEU A 222 -4.71 2.63 -26.26
CA LEU A 222 -4.41 3.01 -27.65
C LEU A 222 -3.39 2.05 -28.28
N THR A 223 -3.56 1.82 -29.57
CA THR A 223 -2.58 1.17 -30.46
C THR A 223 -1.35 2.06 -30.69
N ILE A 224 -0.26 1.48 -31.19
CA ILE A 224 0.96 2.22 -31.51
C ILE A 224 0.76 3.19 -32.70
N GLU A 225 -0.17 2.87 -33.61
CA GLU A 225 -0.63 3.72 -34.71
C GLU A 225 -1.43 4.94 -34.24
N GLU A 226 -2.38 4.74 -33.31
CA GLU A 226 -3.15 5.85 -32.71
C GLU A 226 -2.23 6.82 -31.94
N PHE A 227 -1.29 6.30 -31.16
CA PHE A 227 -0.26 7.12 -30.53
C PHE A 227 0.57 7.90 -31.55
N ALA A 228 0.91 7.31 -32.70
CA ALA A 228 1.66 8.01 -33.75
C ALA A 228 0.87 9.19 -34.34
N GLY A 229 -0.42 8.99 -34.63
CA GLY A 229 -1.32 10.03 -35.12
C GLY A 229 -1.47 11.22 -34.16
N ILE A 230 -1.25 11.02 -32.86
CA ILE A 230 -1.28 12.07 -31.83
C ILE A 230 0.11 12.71 -31.64
N ILE A 231 1.16 11.89 -31.47
CA ILE A 231 2.50 12.30 -31.04
C ILE A 231 3.29 12.95 -32.18
N GLU A 232 3.20 12.45 -33.41
CA GLU A 232 4.07 12.88 -34.50
C GLU A 232 3.75 14.32 -34.99
N PRO A 233 2.47 14.76 -35.09
CA PRO A 233 2.13 16.17 -35.31
C PRO A 233 2.57 17.11 -34.17
N LEU A 234 2.54 16.65 -32.91
CA LEU A 234 3.03 17.43 -31.77
C LEU A 234 4.56 17.59 -31.81
N LEU A 235 5.29 16.52 -32.13
CA LEU A 235 6.76 16.56 -32.31
C LEU A 235 7.20 17.38 -33.54
N ALA A 236 6.36 17.47 -34.57
CA ALA A 236 6.56 18.32 -35.74
C ALA A 236 6.19 19.80 -35.50
N GLY A 237 5.54 20.13 -34.38
CA GLY A 237 5.05 21.49 -34.09
C GLY A 237 3.85 21.93 -34.93
N THR A 238 3.13 21.01 -35.57
CA THR A 238 2.02 21.30 -36.49
C THR A 238 0.63 21.20 -35.85
N ALA A 239 0.55 20.78 -34.59
CA ALA A 239 -0.71 20.64 -33.84
C ALA A 239 -1.10 21.93 -33.09
N ALA A 240 -2.34 22.37 -33.28
CA ALA A 240 -2.94 23.47 -32.52
C ALA A 240 -3.24 23.08 -31.04
N PRO A 241 -3.30 24.05 -30.11
CA PRO A 241 -3.58 23.78 -28.70
C PRO A 241 -4.97 23.17 -28.43
N ALA A 242 -5.12 22.62 -27.23
CA ALA A 242 -6.10 21.61 -26.89
C ALA A 242 -7.59 21.96 -27.12
N THR A 243 -8.25 21.19 -27.98
CA THR A 243 -9.66 20.81 -27.83
C THR A 243 -9.76 19.31 -27.56
N ALA A 244 -10.69 18.89 -26.69
CA ALA A 244 -10.87 17.46 -26.39
C ALA A 244 -11.41 16.72 -27.63
N VAL A 245 -10.75 15.63 -28.02
CA VAL A 245 -11.25 14.68 -29.01
C VAL A 245 -11.30 13.31 -28.33
N SER A 246 -12.51 12.87 -28.02
CA SER A 246 -12.79 11.48 -27.70
C SER A 246 -12.50 10.61 -28.93
N GLY A 247 -11.85 9.46 -28.71
CA GLY A 247 -11.75 8.43 -29.74
C GLY A 247 -13.13 7.88 -30.15
N PRO A 248 -13.24 7.19 -31.30
CA PRO A 248 -14.51 6.68 -31.80
C PRO A 248 -15.09 5.64 -30.83
N ALA A 249 -16.19 6.01 -30.17
CA ALA A 249 -16.89 5.09 -29.27
C ALA A 249 -17.58 3.96 -30.06
N SER A 250 -17.26 2.72 -29.72
CA SER A 250 -17.98 1.55 -30.24
C SER A 250 -19.43 1.55 -29.74
N PRO A 251 -20.44 1.27 -30.59
CA PRO A 251 -21.84 1.53 -30.25
C PRO A 251 -22.43 0.49 -29.30
N ALA A 252 -22.73 0.91 -28.06
CA ALA A 252 -23.57 0.19 -27.12
C ALA A 252 -24.92 0.91 -26.96
N THR A 253 -26.03 0.21 -27.22
CA THR A 253 -27.35 0.83 -27.43
C THR A 253 -28.25 0.73 -26.20
N ALA A 254 -28.58 1.90 -25.62
CA ALA A 254 -29.80 2.18 -24.84
C ALA A 254 -29.99 1.44 -23.48
N PRO A 255 -30.98 1.83 -22.64
CA PRO A 255 -31.43 3.21 -22.36
C PRO A 255 -31.55 3.53 -20.85
N GLY A 256 -31.34 4.81 -20.51
CA GLY A 256 -32.14 5.55 -19.52
C GLY A 256 -32.07 5.18 -18.02
N LEU A 257 -31.79 6.18 -17.18
CA LEU A 257 -32.76 6.73 -16.22
C LEU A 257 -32.20 8.03 -15.59
N ALA A 258 -33.09 8.96 -15.24
CA ALA A 258 -32.69 10.25 -14.67
C ALA A 258 -32.48 10.15 -13.15
N GLY A 259 -31.22 10.19 -12.70
CA GLY A 259 -30.87 10.27 -11.28
C GLY A 259 -30.87 11.72 -10.78
N GLY A 260 -31.96 12.14 -10.15
CA GLY A 260 -32.08 13.50 -9.58
C GLY A 260 -31.17 13.71 -8.37
N GLY A 261 -30.39 14.79 -8.36
CA GLY A 261 -29.60 15.19 -7.19
C GLY A 261 -30.50 15.65 -6.02
N ILE A 262 -30.17 15.22 -4.81
CA ILE A 262 -30.91 15.59 -3.59
C ILE A 262 -30.73 17.10 -3.35
N PRO A 263 -31.81 17.92 -3.31
CA PRO A 263 -31.70 19.36 -3.16
C PRO A 263 -31.18 19.75 -1.77
N GLN A 264 -30.38 20.81 -1.68
CA GLN A 264 -29.64 21.17 -0.46
C GLN A 264 -30.51 21.41 0.79
N TRP A 265 -31.80 21.73 0.65
CA TRP A 265 -32.71 21.87 1.80
C TRP A 265 -32.94 20.54 2.55
N LEU A 266 -32.82 19.38 1.89
CA LEU A 266 -32.91 18.07 2.55
C LEU A 266 -31.71 17.81 3.48
N TRP A 267 -30.52 18.30 3.13
CA TRP A 267 -29.35 18.27 4.01
C TRP A 267 -29.55 19.16 5.25
N ALA A 268 -30.09 20.37 5.06
CA ALA A 268 -30.40 21.26 6.19
C ALA A 268 -31.44 20.63 7.15
N ALA A 269 -32.49 19.98 6.61
CA ALA A 269 -33.48 19.27 7.41
C ALA A 269 -32.88 18.09 8.19
N ALA A 270 -32.03 17.27 7.56
CA ALA A 270 -31.36 16.15 8.21
C ALA A 270 -30.43 16.60 9.36
N VAL A 271 -29.67 17.69 9.16
CA VAL A 271 -28.82 18.28 10.20
C VAL A 271 -29.66 18.84 11.36
N ALA A 272 -30.79 19.51 11.08
CA ALA A 272 -31.68 20.02 12.11
C ALA A 272 -32.26 18.90 13.01
N VAL A 273 -32.65 17.76 12.43
CA VAL A 273 -33.11 16.59 13.18
C VAL A 273 -32.00 15.99 14.04
N LEU A 274 -30.78 15.87 13.51
CA LEU A 274 -29.62 15.38 14.27
C LEU A 274 -29.28 16.28 15.47
N VAL A 275 -29.32 17.61 15.30
CA VAL A 275 -29.09 18.57 16.38
C VAL A 275 -30.19 18.51 17.43
N ALA A 276 -31.46 18.36 17.02
CA ALA A 276 -32.59 18.20 17.95
C ALA A 276 -32.49 16.91 18.78
N LEU A 277 -32.09 15.79 18.16
CA LEU A 277 -31.85 14.52 18.85
C LEU A 277 -30.68 14.63 19.86
N ALA A 278 -29.58 15.27 19.48
CA ALA A 278 -28.46 15.51 20.39
C ALA A 278 -28.86 16.35 21.61
N ALA A 279 -29.64 17.42 21.40
CA ALA A 279 -30.17 18.26 22.49
C ALA A 279 -31.12 17.49 23.42
N GLY A 280 -31.99 16.63 22.86
CA GLY A 280 -32.90 15.79 23.64
C GLY A 280 -32.18 14.79 24.55
N VAL A 281 -31.12 14.15 24.06
CA VAL A 281 -30.29 13.23 24.86
C VAL A 281 -29.62 13.95 26.04
N VAL A 282 -29.06 15.14 25.82
CA VAL A 282 -28.44 15.94 26.90
C VAL A 282 -29.46 16.31 27.98
N PHE A 283 -30.69 16.68 27.59
CA PHE A 283 -31.74 17.05 28.54
C PHE A 283 -32.23 15.86 29.38
N PHE A 284 -32.29 14.66 28.79
CA PHE A 284 -32.67 13.43 29.50
C PHE A 284 -31.61 13.01 30.52
N VAL A 285 -30.33 13.04 30.14
CA VAL A 285 -29.18 12.68 31.01
C VAL A 285 -29.09 13.60 32.24
N PHE A 286 -29.33 14.91 32.09
CA PHE A 286 -29.27 15.85 33.22
C PHE A 286 -30.42 15.73 34.21
N ARG A 287 -31.60 15.22 33.80
CA ARG A 287 -32.78 15.12 34.67
C ARG A 287 -32.76 13.88 35.57
N GLY A 288 -31.99 12.84 35.23
CA GLY A 288 -31.92 11.57 35.97
C GLY A 288 -31.01 11.56 37.22
N ARG A 289 -30.64 12.72 37.80
CA ARG A 289 -29.61 12.79 38.86
C ARG A 289 -29.96 13.63 40.10
N LYS A 290 -31.25 13.78 40.42
CA LYS A 290 -31.75 14.30 41.71
C LYS A 290 -33.01 13.56 42.15
N ALA A 291 -33.14 13.37 43.46
CA ALA A 291 -34.02 12.41 44.14
C ALA A 291 -33.70 10.93 43.79
N GLY A 292 -33.66 10.02 44.77
CA GLY A 292 -33.83 10.22 46.22
C GLY A 292 -33.55 8.94 46.98
#